data_AF-A0A7L0J2Z0-F1
#
_entry.id   AF-A0A7L0J2Z0-F1
#
_cell.length_a   1.000
_cell.length_b   1.000
_cell.length_c   1.000
_cell.angle_alpha   90.00
_cell.angle_beta   90.00
_cell.angle_gamma   90.00
#
_symmetry.space_group_name_H-M   'P 1'
#
loop_
_entity.id
_entity.type
_entity.pdbx_description
1 polymer ?
#
loop_
_entity_poly.entity_id
_entity_poly.type
_entity_poly.pdbx_seq_one_letter_code
_entity_poly.pdbx_strand_id
1 'polypeptide(L)'
;MPDAAAHLPFYYGSIARSEAEEHLKLAGMSDGLFLLRQCLRSLGGYVLSVVFDLQFYHYPIERQMNGTYAILGGKAHCGPEELCEFYSKDADGLCCPLRKPCNRPSGVEPQPGVFDSMRDNMVREYVRQTWKLEGDALEQAIISQAPQVEKLVATTAHERMPWYHGSITRDEAERRLYSGAQPDGKFLLRERKENGAYALSLVYGKTVYHYRVDQDKSGKYSIPEGTKFDTLWQLVEYLKLKPDGLIFYLKETCPNPNLPASAAPSPPTHPSVSRNLGPLNADGYTPEPVGAAKSRLLPMDTSVYESPYSDPEELKDKKLFLKRDHLMIDEVELGAGNFGCVKKGVYKMRKKQIDVAIKVLKSNNERTVKDEMMKEAQIMHQLDNPYIVRMIGVCEAESLMLVMEMASGGPLNRFLASKKDEIAVSNVVELMHQVSMGMKYLEEKNFVHRDLAARNVLLVNQHYAKISDFGLSKALGADDSYYKARTAGKWPLKWYAPECINYHKFSSKSDVWSYGVTMWEAFSYGQKPYKKMKGPEVISFIEQGKRMDCPSDCPAEMFALMQQCWTYRWEERPGFVEVENTIRSYYYSIAAKTENGPQTEDKSKAALP
;
A
#
# COMPACT_ATOMS: atom_id res chain seq x y z
N MET A 1 -3.07 -3.08 -10.97
CA MET A 1 -1.87 -3.33 -10.14
C MET A 1 -0.80 -3.90 -11.04
N PRO A 2 0.45 -3.43 -10.96
CA PRO A 2 1.48 -3.90 -11.87
C PRO A 2 1.92 -5.31 -11.50
N ASP A 3 2.03 -6.13 -12.54
CA ASP A 3 2.59 -7.46 -12.49
C ASP A 3 4.04 -7.44 -11.92
N ALA A 4 4.50 -8.52 -11.29
CA ALA A 4 5.85 -8.59 -10.71
C ALA A 4 6.99 -8.42 -11.74
N ALA A 5 6.68 -8.59 -13.04
CA ALA A 5 7.59 -8.33 -14.14
C ALA A 5 7.42 -6.93 -14.77
N ALA A 6 6.50 -6.09 -14.29
CA ALA A 6 6.14 -4.82 -14.95
C ALA A 6 7.31 -3.82 -15.03
N HIS A 7 8.23 -3.84 -14.07
CA HIS A 7 9.44 -3.01 -14.09
C HIS A 7 10.47 -3.49 -15.12
N LEU A 8 10.35 -4.73 -15.62
CA LEU A 8 11.31 -5.28 -16.56
C LEU A 8 11.11 -4.68 -17.96
N PRO A 9 12.15 -4.09 -18.57
CA PRO A 9 12.02 -3.43 -19.88
C PRO A 9 11.72 -4.43 -21.01
N PHE A 10 12.03 -5.72 -20.83
CA PHE A 10 11.79 -6.81 -21.79
C PHE A 10 10.52 -7.62 -21.49
N TYR A 11 9.69 -7.19 -20.55
CA TYR A 11 8.37 -7.77 -20.29
C TYR A 11 7.28 -7.06 -21.09
N TYR A 12 6.55 -7.77 -21.94
CA TYR A 12 5.56 -7.20 -22.86
C TYR A 12 4.10 -7.31 -22.38
N GLY A 13 3.84 -7.97 -21.26
CA GLY A 13 2.47 -8.21 -20.80
C GLY A 13 1.77 -9.32 -21.59
N SER A 14 0.46 -9.20 -21.77
CA SER A 14 -0.43 -10.16 -22.43
C SER A 14 -0.40 -10.07 -23.96
N ILE A 15 0.77 -10.31 -24.55
CA ILE A 15 0.91 -10.45 -26.01
C ILE A 15 0.76 -11.91 -26.47
N ALA A 16 0.24 -12.10 -27.68
CA ALA A 16 0.15 -13.39 -28.33
C ALA A 16 1.54 -13.95 -28.69
N ARG A 17 1.60 -15.26 -28.95
CA ARG A 17 2.83 -15.91 -29.42
C ARG A 17 3.35 -15.29 -30.71
N SER A 18 2.46 -14.98 -31.67
CA SER A 18 2.83 -14.38 -32.95
C SER A 18 3.44 -12.99 -32.81
N GLU A 19 2.90 -12.16 -31.91
CA GLU A 19 3.42 -10.81 -31.62
C GLU A 19 4.80 -10.88 -30.95
N ALA A 20 5.00 -11.85 -30.05
CA ALA A 20 6.30 -12.12 -29.46
C ALA A 20 7.36 -12.49 -30.52
N GLU A 21 7.00 -13.40 -31.43
CA GLU A 21 7.87 -13.77 -32.55
C GLU A 21 8.16 -12.58 -33.47
N GLU A 22 7.20 -11.69 -33.70
CA GLU A 22 7.39 -10.46 -34.48
C GLU A 22 8.39 -9.49 -33.81
N HIS A 23 8.25 -9.23 -32.51
CA HIS A 23 9.23 -8.41 -31.78
C HIS A 23 10.64 -8.99 -31.83
N LEU A 24 10.77 -10.32 -31.67
CA LEU A 24 12.06 -11.00 -31.78
C LEU A 24 12.65 -10.93 -33.21
N LYS A 25 11.80 -10.99 -34.25
CA LYS A 25 12.22 -10.77 -35.65
C LYS A 25 12.77 -9.36 -35.84
N LEU A 26 12.02 -8.35 -35.41
CA LEU A 26 12.41 -6.94 -35.52
C LEU A 26 13.70 -6.62 -34.74
N ALA A 27 13.94 -7.32 -33.63
CA ALA A 27 15.14 -7.17 -32.82
C ALA A 27 16.38 -7.95 -33.33
N GLY A 28 16.25 -8.68 -34.45
CA GLY A 28 17.37 -9.18 -35.24
C GLY A 28 17.69 -10.67 -35.12
N MET A 29 16.85 -11.48 -34.45
CA MET A 29 16.94 -12.96 -34.45
C MET A 29 18.30 -13.55 -34.02
N SER A 30 19.11 -12.84 -33.24
CA SER A 30 20.39 -13.38 -32.75
C SER A 30 20.18 -14.46 -31.69
N ASP A 31 21.05 -15.48 -31.64
CA ASP A 31 20.98 -16.51 -30.62
C ASP A 31 21.04 -15.95 -29.19
N GLY A 32 20.14 -16.42 -28.34
CA GLY A 32 19.97 -15.95 -26.97
C GLY A 32 19.25 -14.60 -26.86
N LEU A 33 18.69 -14.07 -27.95
CA LEU A 33 17.72 -12.98 -27.91
C LEU A 33 16.43 -13.47 -27.26
N PHE A 34 15.89 -12.73 -26.29
CA PHE A 34 14.72 -13.18 -25.56
C PHE A 34 13.79 -12.05 -25.14
N LEU A 35 12.54 -12.40 -24.87
CA LEU A 35 11.58 -11.53 -24.17
C LEU A 35 10.72 -12.33 -23.21
N LEU A 36 10.08 -11.63 -22.29
CA LEU A 36 9.14 -12.20 -21.33
C LEU A 36 7.72 -11.71 -21.64
N ARG A 37 6.73 -12.60 -21.55
CA ARG A 37 5.31 -12.26 -21.72
C ARG A 37 4.43 -13.05 -20.74
N GLN A 38 3.22 -12.58 -20.51
CA GLN A 38 2.27 -13.26 -19.62
C GLN A 38 1.76 -14.57 -20.25
N CYS A 39 1.52 -15.58 -19.42
CA CYS A 39 0.88 -16.81 -19.89
C CYS A 39 -0.64 -16.63 -19.94
N LEU A 40 -1.21 -16.66 -21.15
CA LEU A 40 -2.67 -16.53 -21.36
C LEU A 40 -3.50 -17.71 -20.84
N ARG A 41 -2.86 -18.76 -20.33
CA ARG A 41 -3.53 -19.97 -19.78
C ARG A 41 -3.14 -20.29 -18.33
N SER A 42 -2.29 -19.47 -17.72
CA SER A 42 -1.81 -19.68 -16.35
C SER A 42 -1.71 -18.33 -15.65
N LEU A 43 -2.61 -18.10 -14.71
CA LEU A 43 -2.68 -16.87 -13.95
C LEU A 43 -1.41 -16.70 -13.10
N GLY A 44 -0.78 -15.53 -13.22
CA GLY A 44 0.52 -15.24 -12.58
C GLY A 44 1.71 -15.97 -13.20
N GLY A 45 1.50 -16.80 -14.23
CA GLY A 45 2.57 -17.45 -14.98
C GLY A 45 3.08 -16.60 -16.13
N TYR A 46 4.28 -16.92 -16.62
CA TYR A 46 4.91 -16.25 -17.75
C TYR A 46 5.23 -17.25 -18.88
N VAL A 47 5.68 -16.72 -20.01
CA VAL A 47 6.32 -17.48 -21.06
C VAL A 47 7.61 -16.75 -21.44
N LEU A 48 8.74 -17.43 -21.28
CA LEU A 48 10.03 -17.00 -21.78
C LEU A 48 10.14 -17.38 -23.26
N SER A 49 10.27 -16.40 -24.14
CA SER A 49 10.40 -16.62 -25.59
C SER A 49 11.82 -16.31 -26.01
N VAL A 50 12.51 -17.28 -26.63
CA VAL A 50 13.95 -17.24 -26.92
C VAL A 50 14.20 -17.58 -28.39
N VAL A 51 15.17 -16.91 -29.01
CA VAL A 51 15.68 -17.23 -30.35
C VAL A 51 16.94 -18.07 -30.24
N PHE A 52 16.99 -19.17 -31.00
CA PHE A 52 18.19 -19.98 -31.17
C PHE A 52 18.15 -20.68 -32.53
N ASP A 53 19.26 -20.67 -33.27
CA ASP A 53 19.37 -21.25 -34.62
C ASP A 53 18.27 -20.73 -35.58
N LEU A 54 17.96 -19.44 -35.48
CA LEU A 54 16.89 -18.76 -36.22
C LEU A 54 15.48 -19.35 -36.00
N GLN A 55 15.29 -20.15 -34.95
CA GLN A 55 14.02 -20.71 -34.51
C GLN A 55 13.55 -20.06 -33.20
N PHE A 56 12.23 -20.13 -32.95
CA PHE A 56 11.62 -19.64 -31.72
C PHE A 56 11.34 -20.78 -30.74
N TYR A 57 11.77 -20.60 -29.50
CA TYR A 57 11.49 -21.49 -28.39
C TYR A 57 10.65 -20.74 -27.35
N HIS A 58 9.64 -21.40 -26.81
CA HIS A 58 8.75 -20.81 -25.81
C HIS A 58 8.64 -21.73 -24.59
N TYR A 59 9.13 -21.24 -23.46
CA TYR A 59 9.17 -21.98 -22.20
C TYR A 59 8.12 -21.42 -21.25
N PRO A 60 7.05 -22.17 -20.94
CA PRO A 60 6.11 -21.78 -19.91
C PRO A 60 6.81 -21.73 -18.55
N ILE A 61 6.60 -20.63 -17.83
CA ILE A 61 7.04 -20.43 -16.46
C ILE A 61 5.81 -20.48 -15.56
N GLU A 62 5.81 -21.42 -14.63
CA GLU A 62 4.73 -21.61 -13.68
C GLU A 62 5.06 -20.90 -12.36
N ARG A 63 4.10 -20.12 -11.88
CA ARG A 63 4.08 -19.62 -10.51
C ARG A 63 3.62 -20.73 -9.56
N GLN A 64 4.46 -21.05 -8.59
CA GLN A 64 4.25 -22.04 -7.54
C GLN A 64 3.47 -21.43 -6.37
N MET A 65 2.86 -22.27 -5.52
CA MET A 65 2.02 -21.82 -4.39
C MET A 65 2.80 -21.01 -3.33
N ASN A 66 4.10 -21.28 -3.18
CA ASN A 66 4.97 -20.51 -2.29
C ASN A 66 5.40 -19.15 -2.88
N GLY A 67 4.86 -18.77 -4.03
CA GLY A 67 5.15 -17.52 -4.73
C GLY A 67 6.37 -17.58 -5.66
N THR A 68 7.12 -18.69 -5.69
CA THR A 68 8.28 -18.85 -6.58
C THR A 68 7.88 -19.17 -8.02
N TYR A 69 8.81 -19.05 -8.96
CA TYR A 69 8.62 -19.24 -10.39
C TYR A 69 9.59 -20.29 -10.92
N ALA A 70 9.10 -21.23 -11.72
CA ALA A 70 9.93 -22.28 -12.32
C ALA A 70 9.48 -22.61 -13.74
N ILE A 71 10.44 -22.90 -14.61
CA ILE A 71 10.16 -23.62 -15.86
C ILE A 71 9.92 -25.09 -15.50
N LEU A 72 9.02 -25.77 -16.22
CA LEU A 72 8.65 -27.16 -15.90
C LEU A 72 9.89 -28.07 -15.78
N GLY A 73 10.09 -28.65 -14.60
CA GLY A 73 11.24 -29.52 -14.29
C GLY A 73 12.55 -28.79 -13.93
N GLY A 74 12.55 -27.45 -13.95
CA GLY A 74 13.69 -26.61 -13.60
C GLY A 74 13.71 -26.15 -12.13
N LYS A 75 14.67 -25.27 -11.81
CA LYS A 75 14.81 -24.68 -10.47
C LYS A 75 13.73 -23.63 -10.20
N ALA A 76 13.40 -23.47 -8.93
CA ALA A 76 12.47 -22.44 -8.46
C ALA A 76 13.22 -21.14 -8.13
N HIS A 77 12.65 -20.00 -8.53
CA HIS A 77 13.21 -18.66 -8.39
C HIS A 77 12.23 -17.72 -7.68
N CYS A 78 12.73 -16.74 -6.92
CA CYS A 78 11.86 -15.85 -6.14
C CYS A 78 11.06 -14.86 -6.98
N GLY A 79 11.42 -14.66 -8.25
CA GLY A 79 10.77 -13.74 -9.17
C GLY A 79 11.17 -14.00 -10.62
N PRO A 80 10.47 -13.38 -11.59
CA PRO A 80 10.78 -13.50 -13.01
C PRO A 80 12.14 -12.88 -13.38
N GLU A 81 12.57 -11.85 -12.67
CA GLU A 81 13.87 -11.20 -12.84
C GLU A 81 15.01 -12.16 -12.46
N GLU A 82 14.97 -12.73 -11.26
CA GLU A 82 15.96 -13.68 -10.76
C GLU A 82 16.01 -14.95 -11.63
N LEU A 83 14.87 -15.36 -12.18
CA LEU A 83 14.79 -16.45 -13.15
C LEU A 83 15.58 -16.09 -14.43
N CYS A 84 15.36 -14.91 -15.00
CA CYS A 84 16.06 -14.49 -16.22
C CYS A 84 17.56 -14.27 -15.97
N GLU A 85 17.94 -13.74 -14.82
CA GLU A 85 19.36 -13.61 -14.43
C GLU A 85 20.06 -14.96 -14.30
N PHE A 86 19.38 -15.95 -13.71
CA PHE A 86 19.90 -17.31 -13.60
C PHE A 86 20.12 -17.92 -14.99
N TYR A 87 19.08 -17.89 -15.85
CA TYR A 87 19.16 -18.46 -17.19
C TYR A 87 20.08 -17.70 -18.16
N SER A 88 20.50 -16.48 -17.79
CA SER A 88 21.55 -15.75 -18.51
C SER A 88 22.96 -16.30 -18.25
N LYS A 89 23.15 -17.00 -17.13
CA LYS A 89 24.44 -17.59 -16.72
C LYS A 89 24.54 -19.06 -17.08
N ASP A 90 23.43 -19.80 -16.97
CA ASP A 90 23.36 -21.24 -17.24
C ASP A 90 22.07 -21.56 -17.99
N ALA A 91 22.15 -22.35 -19.07
CA ALA A 91 20.97 -22.73 -19.83
C ALA A 91 20.06 -23.68 -19.05
N ASP A 92 20.60 -24.53 -18.16
CA ASP A 92 19.84 -25.48 -17.30
C ASP A 92 18.58 -26.09 -17.97
N GLY A 93 18.75 -26.65 -19.17
CA GLY A 93 17.68 -27.29 -19.97
C GLY A 93 17.04 -26.42 -21.05
N LEU A 94 17.37 -25.13 -21.15
CA LEU A 94 17.00 -24.27 -22.28
C LEU A 94 17.82 -24.58 -23.53
N CYS A 95 17.36 -24.12 -24.70
CA CYS A 95 18.06 -24.26 -25.97
C CYS A 95 19.43 -23.55 -25.97
N CYS A 96 19.54 -22.41 -25.28
CA CYS A 96 20.79 -21.68 -25.05
C CYS A 96 20.66 -20.74 -23.83
N PRO A 97 21.77 -20.25 -23.27
CA PRO A 97 21.72 -19.20 -22.24
C PRO A 97 21.14 -17.89 -22.79
N LEU A 98 20.41 -17.16 -21.94
CA LEU A 98 19.89 -15.84 -22.28
C LEU A 98 21.03 -14.83 -22.45
N ARG A 99 21.00 -14.04 -23.53
CA ARG A 99 22.08 -13.09 -23.85
C ARG A 99 21.60 -11.66 -23.96
N LYS A 100 20.66 -11.41 -24.88
CA LYS A 100 20.21 -10.06 -25.20
C LYS A 100 18.71 -9.94 -24.91
N PRO A 101 18.29 -9.10 -23.95
CA PRO A 101 16.87 -8.82 -23.79
C PRO A 101 16.37 -8.00 -24.99
N CYS A 102 15.27 -8.44 -25.57
CA CYS A 102 14.47 -7.66 -26.50
C CYS A 102 13.63 -6.69 -25.67
N ASN A 103 14.16 -5.49 -25.43
CA ASN A 103 13.46 -4.47 -24.68
C ASN A 103 12.28 -3.91 -25.48
N ARG A 104 11.20 -3.56 -24.78
CA ARG A 104 10.07 -2.81 -25.33
C ARG A 104 10.56 -1.51 -25.98
N PRO A 105 9.94 -1.07 -27.09
CA PRO A 105 10.18 0.26 -27.63
C PRO A 105 9.88 1.34 -26.59
N SER A 106 10.58 2.48 -26.68
CA SER A 106 10.40 3.59 -25.76
C SER A 106 8.94 4.06 -25.73
N GLY A 107 8.36 4.19 -24.53
CA GLY A 107 6.97 4.63 -24.32
C GLY A 107 5.92 3.53 -24.46
N VAL A 108 6.30 2.27 -24.73
CA VAL A 108 5.35 1.14 -24.78
C VAL A 108 5.26 0.47 -23.41
N GLU A 109 4.10 0.54 -22.77
CA GLU A 109 3.79 -0.17 -21.53
C GLU A 109 3.42 -1.64 -21.79
N PRO A 110 3.53 -2.55 -20.80
CA PRO A 110 3.12 -3.94 -20.97
C PRO A 110 1.61 -3.99 -21.27
N GLN A 111 1.21 -4.82 -22.22
CA GLN A 111 -0.19 -4.95 -22.59
C GLN A 111 -0.99 -5.59 -21.45
N PRO A 112 -2.06 -4.94 -20.94
CA PRO A 112 -2.89 -5.53 -19.88
C PRO A 112 -3.66 -6.75 -20.41
N GLY A 113 -3.69 -7.82 -19.61
CA GLY A 113 -4.46 -9.03 -19.88
C GLY A 113 -5.82 -9.09 -19.19
N VAL A 114 -6.63 -10.08 -19.59
CA VAL A 114 -7.87 -10.45 -18.88
C VAL A 114 -7.57 -10.79 -17.41
N PHE A 115 -6.41 -11.37 -17.14
CA PHE A 115 -5.97 -11.73 -15.81
C PHE A 115 -5.55 -10.53 -14.95
N ASP A 116 -5.04 -9.47 -15.56
CA ASP A 116 -4.67 -8.25 -14.83
C ASP A 116 -5.93 -7.47 -14.42
N SER A 117 -6.88 -7.32 -15.34
CA SER A 117 -8.18 -6.71 -15.03
C SER A 117 -8.98 -7.52 -14.00
N MET A 118 -8.93 -8.85 -14.08
CA MET A 118 -9.54 -9.73 -13.07
C MET A 118 -8.91 -9.56 -11.69
N ARG A 119 -7.57 -9.54 -11.60
CA ARG A 119 -6.85 -9.35 -10.33
C ARG A 119 -7.21 -8.02 -9.68
N ASP A 120 -7.24 -6.95 -10.47
CA ASP A 120 -7.61 -5.61 -10.02
C ASP A 120 -9.05 -5.56 -9.51
N ASN A 121 -9.97 -6.19 -10.24
CA ASN A 121 -11.38 -6.28 -9.82
C ASN A 121 -11.54 -7.09 -8.54
N MET A 122 -10.82 -8.21 -8.38
CA MET A 122 -10.87 -9.03 -7.17
C MET A 122 -10.37 -8.26 -5.95
N VAL A 123 -9.23 -7.59 -6.04
CA VAL A 123 -8.70 -6.77 -4.92
C VAL A 123 -9.65 -5.64 -4.57
N ARG A 124 -10.15 -4.92 -5.58
CA ARG A 124 -11.11 -3.83 -5.38
C ARG A 124 -12.37 -4.33 -4.68
N GLU A 125 -12.93 -5.44 -5.12
CA GLU A 125 -14.15 -6.00 -4.54
C GLU A 125 -13.90 -6.59 -3.15
N TYR A 126 -12.74 -7.20 -2.92
CA TYR A 126 -12.36 -7.68 -1.59
C TYR A 126 -12.31 -6.53 -0.59
N VAL A 127 -11.66 -5.42 -0.97
CA VAL A 127 -11.55 -4.24 -0.10
C VAL A 127 -12.93 -3.63 0.14
N ARG A 128 -13.73 -3.46 -0.92
CA ARG A 128 -15.10 -2.95 -0.81
C ARG A 128 -15.95 -3.80 0.12
N GLN A 129 -15.96 -5.13 -0.03
CA GLN A 129 -16.81 -6.00 0.79
C GLN A 129 -16.31 -6.12 2.23
N THR A 130 -14.99 -6.17 2.43
CA THR A 130 -14.39 -6.37 3.75
C THR A 130 -14.51 -5.12 4.64
N TRP A 131 -14.25 -3.93 4.08
CA TRP A 131 -14.23 -2.68 4.84
C TRP A 131 -15.36 -1.70 4.46
N LYS A 132 -16.24 -2.06 3.52
CA LYS A 132 -17.39 -1.22 3.06
C LYS A 132 -16.97 0.16 2.55
N LEU A 133 -15.80 0.23 1.94
CA LEU A 133 -15.23 1.47 1.43
C LEU A 133 -15.70 1.78 0.02
N GLU A 134 -15.88 3.07 -0.25
CA GLU A 134 -16.24 3.61 -1.56
C GLU A 134 -15.45 4.88 -1.88
N GLY A 135 -15.50 5.32 -3.14
CA GLY A 135 -14.87 6.56 -3.59
C GLY A 135 -13.36 6.61 -3.34
N ASP A 136 -12.84 7.79 -2.99
CA ASP A 136 -11.41 8.02 -2.79
C ASP A 136 -10.83 7.14 -1.66
N ALA A 137 -11.61 6.86 -0.60
CA ALA A 137 -11.15 6.02 0.50
C ALA A 137 -10.84 4.59 0.03
N LEU A 138 -11.64 4.05 -0.90
CA LEU A 138 -11.41 2.77 -1.55
C LEU A 138 -10.18 2.82 -2.48
N GLU A 139 -10.05 3.87 -3.29
CA GLU A 139 -8.88 3.99 -4.20
C GLU A 139 -7.56 4.07 -3.43
N GLN A 140 -7.51 4.88 -2.37
CA GLN A 140 -6.32 5.00 -1.52
C GLN A 140 -5.98 3.67 -0.84
N ALA A 141 -6.99 2.89 -0.45
CA ALA A 141 -6.81 1.57 0.15
C ALA A 141 -6.11 0.62 -0.83
N ILE A 142 -6.63 0.56 -2.05
CA ILE A 142 -6.13 -0.30 -3.11
C ILE A 142 -4.70 0.11 -3.46
N ILE A 143 -4.44 1.41 -3.63
CA ILE A 143 -3.09 1.90 -3.98
C ILE A 143 -2.07 1.57 -2.90
N SER A 144 -2.41 1.69 -1.62
CA SER A 144 -1.42 1.42 -0.56
C SER A 144 -1.28 -0.07 -0.22
N GLN A 145 -2.37 -0.83 -0.27
CA GLN A 145 -2.43 -2.17 0.32
C GLN A 145 -2.59 -3.29 -0.71
N ALA A 146 -2.61 -2.96 -2.00
CA ALA A 146 -2.63 -3.88 -3.13
C ALA A 146 -1.82 -5.18 -2.90
N PRO A 147 -0.50 -5.14 -2.61
CA PRO A 147 0.29 -6.37 -2.46
C PRO A 147 -0.17 -7.26 -1.31
N GLN A 148 -0.60 -6.65 -0.21
CA GLN A 148 -1.06 -7.38 0.97
C GLN A 148 -2.47 -7.93 0.78
N VAL A 149 -3.34 -7.19 0.10
CA VAL A 149 -4.67 -7.66 -0.28
C VAL A 149 -4.57 -8.79 -1.29
N GLU A 150 -3.64 -8.73 -2.25
CA GLU A 150 -3.38 -9.84 -3.18
C GLU A 150 -3.00 -11.13 -2.44
N LYS A 151 -2.14 -11.05 -1.40
CA LYS A 151 -1.81 -12.20 -0.54
C LYS A 151 -3.04 -12.77 0.19
N LEU A 152 -3.94 -11.91 0.66
CA LEU A 152 -5.20 -12.33 1.30
C LEU A 152 -6.17 -12.96 0.30
N VAL A 153 -6.30 -12.36 -0.88
CA VAL A 153 -7.09 -12.87 -2.01
C VAL A 153 -6.58 -14.24 -2.45
N ALA A 154 -5.25 -14.43 -2.44
CA ALA A 154 -4.58 -15.67 -2.82
C ALA A 154 -4.75 -16.83 -1.82
N THR A 155 -5.23 -16.58 -0.59
CA THR A 155 -5.26 -17.57 0.49
C THR A 155 -6.66 -17.90 0.96
N THR A 156 -7.30 -17.03 1.74
CA THR A 156 -8.57 -17.35 2.44
C THR A 156 -9.77 -16.57 1.93
N ALA A 157 -9.60 -15.63 0.99
CA ALA A 157 -10.67 -14.73 0.61
C ALA A 157 -11.93 -15.42 0.06
N HIS A 158 -11.79 -16.59 -0.57
CA HIS A 158 -12.93 -17.36 -1.07
C HIS A 158 -13.94 -17.71 0.02
N GLU A 159 -13.51 -17.88 1.28
CA GLU A 159 -14.38 -18.19 2.42
C GLU A 159 -15.36 -17.06 2.75
N ARG A 160 -14.99 -15.82 2.42
CA ARG A 160 -15.81 -14.63 2.65
C ARG A 160 -16.76 -14.31 1.49
N MET A 161 -16.64 -15.04 0.37
CA MET A 161 -17.41 -14.74 -0.82
C MET A 161 -18.85 -15.23 -0.72
N PRO A 162 -19.84 -14.46 -1.19
CA PRO A 162 -21.26 -14.81 -1.06
C PRO A 162 -21.64 -16.10 -1.79
N TRP A 163 -20.88 -16.47 -2.82
CA TRP A 163 -21.07 -17.69 -3.60
C TRP A 163 -20.43 -18.94 -2.98
N TYR A 164 -19.63 -18.81 -1.91
CA TYR A 164 -19.02 -19.94 -1.23
C TYR A 164 -19.89 -20.42 -0.06
N HIS A 165 -20.25 -21.69 -0.07
CA HIS A 165 -21.20 -22.28 0.88
C HIS A 165 -20.55 -23.23 1.89
N GLY A 166 -19.22 -23.36 1.87
CA GLY A 166 -18.48 -24.31 2.69
C GLY A 166 -18.89 -25.76 2.41
N SER A 167 -18.86 -26.58 3.46
CA SER A 167 -19.15 -28.02 3.41
C SER A 167 -20.66 -28.34 3.43
N ILE A 168 -21.38 -27.98 2.34
CA ILE A 168 -22.78 -28.41 2.12
C ILE A 168 -22.89 -29.63 1.20
N THR A 169 -23.95 -30.42 1.37
CA THR A 169 -24.21 -31.59 0.52
C THR A 169 -24.65 -31.18 -0.90
N ARG A 170 -24.62 -32.14 -1.83
CA ARG A 170 -25.15 -31.95 -3.18
C ARG A 170 -26.64 -31.58 -3.16
N ASP A 171 -27.44 -32.31 -2.39
CA ASP A 171 -28.89 -32.09 -2.30
C ASP A 171 -29.22 -30.73 -1.66
N GLU A 172 -28.42 -30.30 -0.67
CA GLU A 172 -28.53 -28.96 -0.08
C GLU A 172 -28.25 -27.86 -1.10
N ALA A 173 -27.19 -28.03 -1.90
CA ALA A 173 -26.85 -27.10 -2.97
C ALA A 173 -27.93 -26.99 -4.03
N GLU A 174 -28.46 -28.12 -4.49
CA GLU A 174 -29.59 -28.16 -5.42
C GLU A 174 -30.81 -27.44 -4.83
N ARG A 175 -31.17 -27.70 -3.58
CA ARG A 175 -32.29 -27.03 -2.91
C ARG A 175 -32.12 -25.51 -2.84
N ARG A 176 -30.92 -25.03 -2.52
CA ARG A 176 -30.62 -23.58 -2.50
C ARG A 176 -30.70 -22.96 -3.89
N LEU A 177 -30.21 -23.63 -4.92
CA LEU A 177 -30.27 -23.14 -6.29
C LEU A 177 -31.69 -23.11 -6.85
N TYR A 178 -32.51 -24.12 -6.54
CA TYR A 178 -33.92 -24.17 -6.93
C TYR A 178 -34.81 -23.21 -6.11
N SER A 179 -34.33 -22.72 -4.96
CA SER A 179 -35.04 -21.73 -4.16
C SER A 179 -35.07 -20.36 -4.86
N GLY A 180 -36.26 -19.79 -4.99
CA GLY A 180 -36.48 -18.50 -5.63
C GLY A 180 -36.33 -18.53 -7.16
N ALA A 181 -35.79 -17.46 -7.73
CA ALA A 181 -35.57 -17.36 -9.16
C ALA A 181 -34.48 -18.35 -9.63
N GLN A 182 -34.68 -18.94 -10.81
CA GLN A 182 -33.77 -19.91 -11.43
C GLN A 182 -33.26 -19.41 -12.80
N PRO A 183 -32.60 -18.24 -12.86
CA PRO A 183 -32.02 -17.76 -14.10
C PRO A 183 -30.82 -18.61 -14.51
N ASP A 184 -30.60 -18.69 -15.83
CA ASP A 184 -29.40 -19.32 -16.38
C ASP A 184 -28.16 -18.58 -15.90
N GLY A 185 -27.17 -19.33 -15.40
CA GLY A 185 -25.96 -18.77 -14.83
C GLY A 185 -25.97 -18.62 -13.31
N LYS A 186 -27.08 -18.93 -12.61
CA LYS A 186 -27.13 -18.91 -11.14
C LYS A 186 -26.23 -20.01 -10.57
N PHE A 187 -25.33 -19.70 -9.65
CA PHE A 187 -24.33 -20.67 -9.18
C PHE A 187 -23.96 -20.55 -7.70
N LEU A 188 -23.35 -21.61 -7.17
CA LEU A 188 -22.62 -21.62 -5.90
C LEU A 188 -21.43 -22.58 -5.95
N LEU A 189 -20.44 -22.37 -5.09
CA LEU A 189 -19.31 -23.26 -4.87
C LEU A 189 -19.40 -23.88 -3.47
N ARG A 190 -19.11 -25.17 -3.37
CA ARG A 190 -19.11 -25.93 -2.11
C ARG A 190 -17.90 -26.82 -2.01
N GLU A 191 -17.44 -27.04 -0.79
CA GLU A 191 -16.39 -28.00 -0.45
C GLU A 191 -16.97 -29.42 -0.53
N ARG A 192 -16.18 -30.38 -1.01
CA ARG A 192 -16.52 -31.80 -1.00
C ARG A 192 -15.88 -32.44 0.23
N LYS A 193 -16.36 -33.63 0.62
CA LYS A 193 -15.80 -34.38 1.76
C LYS A 193 -14.33 -34.81 1.54
N GLU A 194 -13.87 -34.83 0.30
CA GLU A 194 -12.47 -35.07 -0.05
C GLU A 194 -11.69 -33.76 0.15
N ASN A 195 -10.67 -33.77 1.02
CA ASN A 195 -9.84 -32.59 1.30
C ASN A 195 -9.27 -32.00 -0.01
N GLY A 196 -9.46 -30.69 -0.21
CA GLY A 196 -8.97 -29.96 -1.39
C GLY A 196 -9.82 -30.15 -2.66
N ALA A 197 -10.94 -30.86 -2.60
CA ALA A 197 -11.86 -31.01 -3.71
C ALA A 197 -13.13 -30.17 -3.51
N TYR A 198 -13.55 -29.49 -4.57
CA TYR A 198 -14.71 -28.60 -4.57
C TYR A 198 -15.71 -29.02 -5.65
N ALA A 199 -16.94 -28.50 -5.55
CA ALA A 199 -17.95 -28.66 -6.57
C ALA A 199 -18.60 -27.30 -6.90
N LEU A 200 -18.54 -26.93 -8.16
CA LEU A 200 -19.26 -25.79 -8.72
C LEU A 200 -20.64 -26.26 -9.19
N SER A 201 -21.69 -25.70 -8.62
CA SER A 201 -23.09 -26.05 -8.95
C SER A 201 -23.73 -24.87 -9.67
N LEU A 202 -24.30 -25.10 -10.85
CA LEU A 202 -24.74 -24.09 -11.82
C LEU A 202 -26.13 -24.41 -12.36
N VAL A 203 -27.03 -23.43 -12.44
CA VAL A 203 -28.35 -23.54 -13.08
C VAL A 203 -28.25 -23.19 -14.57
N TYR A 204 -28.77 -24.06 -15.43
CA TYR A 204 -28.99 -23.80 -16.84
C TYR A 204 -30.22 -24.56 -17.33
N GLY A 205 -31.13 -23.89 -18.05
CA GLY A 205 -32.38 -24.49 -18.51
C GLY A 205 -33.23 -25.02 -17.35
N LYS A 206 -33.26 -24.30 -16.21
CA LYS A 206 -33.91 -24.72 -14.95
C LYS A 206 -33.40 -26.05 -14.36
N THR A 207 -32.24 -26.52 -14.80
CA THR A 207 -31.61 -27.75 -14.30
C THR A 207 -30.29 -27.40 -13.63
N VAL A 208 -29.99 -28.02 -12.48
CA VAL A 208 -28.70 -27.85 -11.81
C VAL A 208 -27.67 -28.84 -12.36
N TYR A 209 -26.53 -28.31 -12.81
CA TYR A 209 -25.34 -29.03 -13.23
C TYR A 209 -24.26 -28.92 -12.17
N HIS A 210 -23.47 -29.98 -11.99
CA HIS A 210 -22.36 -30.00 -11.03
C HIS A 210 -21.04 -30.31 -11.73
N TYR A 211 -20.07 -29.44 -11.54
CA TYR A 211 -18.72 -29.55 -12.06
C TYR A 211 -17.77 -29.80 -10.91
N ARG A 212 -16.92 -30.80 -11.05
CA ARG A 212 -15.85 -31.06 -10.07
C ARG A 212 -14.76 -30.00 -10.26
N VAL A 213 -14.26 -29.48 -9.16
CA VAL A 213 -13.10 -28.58 -9.15
C VAL A 213 -12.05 -29.26 -8.29
N ASP A 214 -10.97 -29.68 -8.93
CA ASP A 214 -9.90 -30.44 -8.28
C ASP A 214 -8.69 -29.54 -8.07
N GLN A 215 -7.97 -29.81 -6.98
CA GLN A 215 -6.65 -29.26 -6.75
C GLN A 215 -5.59 -30.25 -7.26
N ASP A 216 -4.69 -29.79 -8.13
CA ASP A 216 -3.60 -30.62 -8.63
C ASP A 216 -2.42 -30.70 -7.63
N LYS A 217 -1.40 -31.51 -7.95
CA LYS A 217 -0.20 -31.67 -7.10
C LYS A 217 0.59 -30.38 -6.88
N SER A 218 0.42 -29.39 -7.76
CA SER A 218 1.03 -28.06 -7.61
C SER A 218 0.20 -27.13 -6.72
N GLY A 219 -0.98 -27.56 -6.27
CA GLY A 219 -1.91 -26.79 -5.45
C GLY A 219 -2.87 -25.90 -6.26
N LYS A 220 -2.86 -25.99 -7.59
CA LYS A 220 -3.73 -25.17 -8.46
C LYS A 220 -5.10 -25.82 -8.66
N TYR A 221 -6.14 -25.00 -8.74
CA TYR A 221 -7.53 -25.38 -8.97
C TYR A 221 -7.91 -25.35 -10.44
N SER A 222 -8.66 -26.35 -10.88
CA SER A 222 -9.24 -26.38 -12.24
C SER A 222 -10.49 -27.24 -12.30
N ILE A 223 -11.38 -26.93 -13.25
CA ILE A 223 -12.34 -27.91 -13.76
C ILE A 223 -11.61 -28.89 -14.70
N PRO A 224 -12.10 -30.14 -14.89
CA PRO A 224 -11.47 -31.12 -15.78
C PRO A 224 -11.17 -30.53 -17.16
N GLU A 225 -9.91 -30.67 -17.61
CA GLU A 225 -9.40 -30.14 -18.90
C GLU A 225 -9.44 -28.60 -19.05
N GLY A 226 -9.79 -27.86 -18.00
CA GLY A 226 -9.90 -26.42 -18.00
C GLY A 226 -8.61 -25.68 -17.62
N THR A 227 -8.71 -24.35 -17.63
CA THR A 227 -7.65 -23.43 -17.19
C THR A 227 -7.33 -23.62 -15.70
N LYS A 228 -6.06 -23.44 -15.31
CA LYS A 228 -5.59 -23.60 -13.92
C LYS A 228 -5.48 -22.26 -13.18
N PHE A 229 -5.85 -22.25 -11.91
CA PHE A 229 -5.91 -21.06 -11.06
C PHE A 229 -5.25 -21.28 -9.70
N ASP A 230 -4.67 -20.25 -9.11
CA ASP A 230 -4.09 -20.34 -7.76
C ASP A 230 -5.19 -20.36 -6.68
N THR A 231 -6.35 -19.78 -6.97
CA THR A 231 -7.50 -19.75 -6.04
C THR A 231 -8.83 -20.06 -6.69
N LEU A 232 -9.78 -20.49 -5.86
CA LEU A 232 -11.17 -20.69 -6.25
C LEU A 232 -11.85 -19.41 -6.72
N TRP A 233 -11.48 -18.25 -6.14
CA TRP A 233 -12.08 -16.98 -6.56
C TRP A 233 -11.62 -16.59 -7.97
N GLN A 234 -10.34 -16.75 -8.29
CA GLN A 234 -9.85 -16.54 -9.66
C GLN A 234 -10.56 -17.45 -10.67
N LEU A 235 -10.77 -18.72 -10.31
CA LEU A 235 -11.55 -19.66 -11.12
C LEU A 235 -12.98 -19.14 -11.35
N VAL A 236 -13.67 -18.67 -10.30
CA VAL A 236 -15.04 -18.15 -10.42
C VAL A 236 -15.11 -16.90 -11.30
N GLU A 237 -14.22 -15.91 -11.11
CA GLU A 237 -14.23 -14.70 -11.95
C GLU A 237 -13.91 -15.01 -13.40
N TYR A 238 -13.00 -15.95 -13.67
CA TYR A 238 -12.75 -16.41 -15.03
C TYR A 238 -13.98 -17.06 -15.67
N LEU A 239 -14.67 -17.93 -14.92
CA LEU A 239 -15.84 -18.64 -15.42
C LEU A 239 -17.07 -17.74 -15.61
N LYS A 240 -17.09 -16.53 -15.06
CA LYS A 240 -18.06 -15.48 -15.43
C LYS A 240 -17.81 -14.89 -16.82
N LEU A 241 -16.54 -14.85 -17.25
CA LEU A 241 -16.14 -14.29 -18.54
C LEU A 241 -16.14 -15.33 -19.65
N LYS A 242 -15.71 -16.56 -19.34
CA LYS A 242 -15.56 -17.64 -20.32
C LYS A 242 -16.03 -18.97 -19.71
N PRO A 243 -16.91 -19.73 -20.38
CA PRO A 243 -17.44 -20.97 -19.81
C PRO A 243 -16.39 -22.09 -19.66
N ASP A 244 -15.38 -22.15 -20.53
CA ASP A 244 -14.22 -23.06 -20.41
C ASP A 244 -14.53 -24.54 -20.09
N GLY A 245 -15.60 -25.08 -20.65
CA GLY A 245 -16.09 -26.46 -20.37
C GLY A 245 -17.38 -26.52 -19.54
N LEU A 246 -17.82 -25.38 -18.99
CA LEU A 246 -19.18 -25.22 -18.47
C LEU A 246 -20.22 -25.16 -19.60
N ILE A 247 -21.45 -25.59 -19.29
CA ILE A 247 -22.59 -25.49 -20.20
C ILE A 247 -23.00 -24.02 -20.44
N PHE A 248 -22.74 -23.15 -19.46
CA PHE A 248 -23.03 -21.72 -19.51
C PHE A 248 -22.05 -20.96 -18.60
N TYR A 249 -21.78 -19.70 -18.92
CA TYR A 249 -20.94 -18.86 -18.07
C TYR A 249 -21.66 -18.47 -16.77
N LEU A 250 -20.89 -18.21 -15.72
CA LEU A 250 -21.44 -17.83 -14.42
C LEU A 250 -22.04 -16.41 -14.49
N LYS A 251 -23.20 -16.20 -13.86
CA LYS A 251 -23.85 -14.88 -13.80
C LYS A 251 -24.18 -14.49 -12.37
N GLU A 252 -25.23 -15.08 -11.81
CA GLU A 252 -25.81 -14.66 -10.54
C GLU A 252 -25.32 -15.56 -9.41
N THR A 253 -24.86 -14.96 -8.32
CA THR A 253 -24.43 -15.72 -7.14
C THR A 253 -25.66 -16.15 -6.35
N CYS A 254 -25.77 -17.44 -6.01
CA CYS A 254 -26.68 -17.86 -4.95
C CYS A 254 -26.07 -17.40 -3.61
N PRO A 255 -26.72 -16.51 -2.86
CA PRO A 255 -26.14 -15.98 -1.64
C PRO A 255 -26.13 -17.03 -0.54
N ASN A 256 -25.01 -17.15 0.18
CA ASN A 256 -24.91 -18.02 1.33
C ASN A 256 -25.66 -17.41 2.54
N PRO A 257 -26.71 -18.08 3.06
CA PRO A 257 -27.47 -17.60 4.22
C PRO A 257 -26.68 -17.59 5.54
N ASN A 258 -25.56 -18.32 5.61
CA ASN A 258 -24.70 -18.38 6.80
C ASN A 258 -23.64 -17.27 6.84
N LEU A 259 -23.43 -16.55 5.73
CA LEU A 259 -22.67 -15.30 5.75
C LEU A 259 -23.59 -14.22 6.33
N PRO A 260 -23.14 -13.44 7.34
CA PRO A 260 -23.99 -12.40 7.91
C PRO A 260 -24.44 -11.46 6.80
N ALA A 261 -25.76 -11.45 6.53
CA ALA A 261 -26.37 -10.45 5.66
C ALA A 261 -25.99 -9.08 6.20
N SER A 262 -25.37 -8.25 5.36
CA SER A 262 -25.07 -6.83 5.55
C SER A 262 -25.67 -6.22 6.82
N ALA A 263 -25.07 -6.52 7.97
CA ALA A 263 -25.46 -5.92 9.23
C ALA A 263 -24.64 -4.64 9.36
N ALA A 264 -25.34 -3.53 9.65
CA ALA A 264 -24.71 -2.30 10.08
C ALA A 264 -23.75 -2.61 11.24
N PRO A 265 -22.57 -1.98 11.31
CA PRO A 265 -21.59 -2.31 12.33
C PRO A 265 -22.20 -2.07 13.72
N SER A 266 -22.35 -3.13 14.50
CA SER A 266 -22.18 -3.01 15.93
C SER A 266 -20.69 -2.70 16.16
N PRO A 267 -20.35 -1.62 16.90
CA PRO A 267 -18.96 -1.28 17.17
C PRO A 267 -18.26 -2.49 17.78
N PRO A 268 -16.96 -2.71 17.49
CA PRO A 268 -16.21 -3.73 18.18
C PRO A 268 -16.32 -3.44 19.68
N THR A 269 -16.96 -4.35 20.42
CA THR A 269 -16.88 -4.35 21.87
C THR A 269 -15.41 -4.51 22.22
N HIS A 270 -14.80 -3.42 22.68
CA HIS A 270 -13.49 -3.48 23.31
C HIS A 270 -13.53 -4.58 24.39
N PRO A 271 -12.48 -5.40 24.55
CA PRO A 271 -12.29 -6.08 25.81
C PRO A 271 -12.22 -4.98 26.87
N SER A 272 -13.19 -4.96 27.78
CA SER A 272 -13.15 -4.13 28.97
C SER A 272 -11.86 -4.49 29.71
N VAL A 273 -10.84 -3.65 29.58
CA VAL A 273 -9.63 -3.77 30.37
C VAL A 273 -10.06 -3.54 31.81
N SER A 274 -10.21 -4.62 32.57
CA SER A 274 -10.31 -4.54 34.03
C SER A 274 -9.06 -3.82 34.51
N ARG A 275 -9.27 -2.69 35.19
CA ARG A 275 -8.22 -1.87 35.78
C ARG A 275 -7.44 -2.70 36.79
N ASN A 276 -6.25 -3.16 36.41
CA ASN A 276 -5.20 -3.49 37.37
C ASN A 276 -4.04 -2.51 37.13
N LEU A 277 -3.92 -1.56 38.05
CA LEU A 277 -2.85 -0.56 38.11
C LEU A 277 -1.53 -1.25 38.48
N GLY A 278 -0.71 -1.57 37.48
CA GLY A 278 0.73 -1.85 37.65
C GLY A 278 1.57 -0.57 37.47
N PRO A 279 2.84 -0.55 37.89
CA PRO A 279 3.67 0.66 37.85
C PRO A 279 4.03 1.03 36.41
N LEU A 280 3.78 2.28 36.05
CA LEU A 280 4.03 2.88 34.72
C LEU A 280 5.52 3.14 34.48
N ASN A 281 6.01 2.87 33.26
CA ASN A 281 7.34 3.25 32.78
C ASN A 281 7.32 4.61 32.03
N ALA A 282 8.49 5.26 31.96
CA ALA A 282 8.69 6.70 31.79
C ALA A 282 8.32 7.36 30.44
N ASP A 283 7.93 6.62 29.40
CA ASP A 283 7.96 7.15 28.01
C ASP A 283 6.58 7.39 27.37
N GLY A 284 5.46 7.16 28.08
CA GLY A 284 4.11 7.62 27.68
C GLY A 284 3.52 7.05 26.37
N TYR A 285 4.22 6.16 25.66
CA TYR A 285 3.87 5.71 24.30
C TYR A 285 3.83 4.19 24.08
N THR A 286 3.96 3.37 25.10
CA THR A 286 4.03 1.91 24.90
C THR A 286 2.64 1.25 24.99
N PRO A 287 2.08 0.70 23.91
CA PRO A 287 0.94 -0.22 24.04
C PRO A 287 1.42 -1.56 24.62
N GLU A 288 0.56 -2.22 25.41
CA GLU A 288 0.83 -3.55 25.95
C GLU A 288 1.09 -4.60 24.84
N PRO A 289 1.91 -5.64 25.12
CA PRO A 289 2.14 -6.71 24.17
C PRO A 289 0.84 -7.50 23.96
N VAL A 290 0.14 -7.22 22.87
CA VAL A 290 -1.01 -8.03 22.44
C VAL A 290 -0.51 -9.47 22.23
N GLY A 291 -1.18 -10.41 22.88
CA GLY A 291 -0.86 -11.83 22.93
C GLY A 291 -0.88 -12.55 21.58
N ALA A 292 -0.51 -13.84 21.66
CA ALA A 292 -0.18 -14.73 20.56
C ALA A 292 -1.24 -14.84 19.44
N ALA A 293 -0.72 -15.02 18.21
CA ALA A 293 -1.37 -15.11 16.89
C ALA A 293 -1.75 -13.75 16.27
N LYS A 294 -0.81 -13.04 15.64
CA LYS A 294 -1.09 -11.76 14.98
C LYS A 294 -1.12 -11.89 13.46
N SER A 295 -2.30 -11.81 12.88
CA SER A 295 -2.43 -11.31 11.51
C SER A 295 -1.89 -9.87 11.45
N ARG A 296 -1.18 -9.52 10.39
CA ARG A 296 -0.78 -8.14 10.08
C ARG A 296 -2.02 -7.23 10.09
N LEU A 297 -2.02 -6.21 10.95
CA LEU A 297 -3.06 -5.18 10.98
C LEU A 297 -2.88 -4.24 9.77
N LEU A 298 -3.93 -4.07 8.97
CA LEU A 298 -3.92 -3.16 7.83
C LEU A 298 -4.37 -1.76 8.26
N PRO A 299 -4.04 -0.69 7.50
CA PRO A 299 -4.56 0.65 7.75
C PRO A 299 -6.09 0.68 7.93
N MET A 300 -6.78 -0.08 7.09
CA MET A 300 -8.24 -0.18 6.98
C MET A 300 -8.90 -0.83 8.21
N ASP A 301 -8.14 -1.59 9.00
CA ASP A 301 -8.62 -2.21 10.24
C ASP A 301 -8.70 -1.22 11.41
N THR A 302 -8.21 0.00 11.21
CA THR A 302 -8.17 1.05 12.23
C THR A 302 -9.34 2.03 12.09
N SER A 303 -9.78 2.59 13.22
CA SER A 303 -10.91 3.54 13.26
C SER A 303 -10.58 4.93 12.66
N VAL A 304 -9.31 5.19 12.33
CA VAL A 304 -8.83 6.49 11.82
C VAL A 304 -8.53 6.46 10.32
N TYR A 305 -8.77 5.33 9.65
CA TYR A 305 -8.62 5.27 8.19
C TYR A 305 -9.66 6.15 7.51
N GLU A 306 -10.94 5.92 7.80
CA GLU A 306 -12.01 6.80 7.36
C GLU A 306 -12.12 8.04 8.24
N SER A 307 -12.61 9.12 7.65
CA SER A 307 -12.92 10.35 8.38
C SER A 307 -13.98 10.08 9.45
N PRO A 308 -13.88 10.68 10.65
CA PRO A 308 -14.94 10.55 11.64
C PRO A 308 -16.29 11.11 11.14
N TYR A 309 -16.25 11.97 10.11
CA TYR A 309 -17.39 12.54 9.41
C TYR A 309 -17.81 11.76 8.14
N SER A 310 -17.30 10.56 7.88
CA SER A 310 -17.80 9.69 6.80
C SER A 310 -19.26 9.25 7.02
N ASP A 311 -19.75 9.24 8.27
CA ASP A 311 -21.17 9.04 8.57
C ASP A 311 -21.97 10.29 8.16
N PRO A 312 -22.96 10.18 7.25
CA PRO A 312 -23.75 11.32 6.78
C PRO A 312 -24.45 12.11 7.89
N GLU A 313 -24.80 11.48 9.02
CA GLU A 313 -25.41 12.16 10.15
C GLU A 313 -24.39 12.93 10.99
N GLU A 314 -23.14 12.46 11.07
CA GLU A 314 -22.05 13.19 11.74
C GLU A 314 -21.56 14.35 10.85
N LEU A 315 -21.55 14.17 9.52
CA LEU A 315 -21.16 15.20 8.56
C LEU A 315 -22.02 16.46 8.64
N LYS A 316 -23.33 16.31 8.89
CA LYS A 316 -24.26 17.44 9.08
C LYS A 316 -23.86 18.35 10.24
N ASP A 317 -23.18 17.80 11.24
CA ASP A 317 -22.71 18.51 12.42
C ASP A 317 -21.22 18.91 12.32
N LYS A 318 -20.56 18.72 11.17
CA LYS A 318 -19.16 19.10 10.95
C LYS A 318 -19.02 20.63 11.03
N LYS A 319 -18.46 21.10 12.14
CA LYS A 319 -18.21 22.51 12.44
C LYS A 319 -16.75 22.69 12.80
N LEU A 320 -16.15 23.77 12.31
CA LEU A 320 -14.77 24.11 12.66
C LEU A 320 -14.64 24.30 14.18
N PHE A 321 -15.54 25.06 14.81
CA PHE A 321 -15.50 25.31 16.25
C PHE A 321 -16.22 24.22 17.04
N LEU A 322 -15.46 23.55 17.91
CA LEU A 322 -15.91 22.46 18.77
C LEU A 322 -16.29 23.00 20.15
N LYS A 323 -17.34 22.42 20.73
CA LYS A 323 -17.78 22.77 22.09
C LYS A 323 -16.81 22.18 23.13
N ARG A 324 -16.36 23.02 24.06
CA ARG A 324 -15.44 22.63 25.14
C ARG A 324 -15.98 21.49 26.01
N ASP A 325 -17.29 21.47 26.27
CA ASP A 325 -17.97 20.45 27.10
C ASP A 325 -17.96 19.05 26.47
N HIS A 326 -17.69 18.96 25.16
CA HIS A 326 -17.59 17.70 24.44
C HIS A 326 -16.14 17.18 24.38
N LEU A 327 -15.18 17.95 24.88
CA LEU A 327 -13.76 17.63 24.82
C LEU A 327 -13.23 17.26 26.22
N MET A 328 -12.88 16.00 26.39
CA MET A 328 -12.26 15.48 27.62
C MET A 328 -10.75 15.43 27.39
N ILE A 329 -9.98 16.20 28.16
CA ILE A 329 -8.52 16.30 28.02
C ILE A 329 -7.87 15.49 29.12
N ASP A 330 -6.97 14.60 28.75
CA ASP A 330 -6.17 13.81 29.69
C ASP A 330 -5.05 14.68 30.29
N GLU A 331 -4.55 14.29 31.46
CA GLU A 331 -3.37 14.90 32.07
C GLU A 331 -2.09 14.48 31.33
N VAL A 332 -2.12 13.34 30.64
CA VAL A 332 -0.99 12.81 29.87
C VAL A 332 -0.63 13.71 28.70
N GLU A 333 0.58 14.28 28.77
CA GLU A 333 1.22 14.99 27.66
C GLU A 333 1.87 13.98 26.71
N LEU A 334 1.45 14.02 25.44
CA LEU A 334 2.01 13.24 24.35
C LEU A 334 3.32 13.87 23.84
N GLY A 335 3.45 15.19 23.92
CA GLY A 335 4.72 15.85 23.70
C GLY A 335 4.60 17.36 23.63
N ALA A 336 5.75 18.04 23.61
CA ALA A 336 5.82 19.49 23.49
C ALA A 336 6.78 19.92 22.38
N GLY A 337 6.48 21.06 21.77
CA GLY A 337 7.25 21.66 20.70
C GLY A 337 7.21 23.18 20.71
N ASN A 338 7.70 23.78 19.62
CA ASN A 338 7.75 25.23 19.49
C ASN A 338 6.36 25.87 19.59
N PHE A 339 5.35 25.22 19.02
CA PHE A 339 3.98 25.74 18.89
C PHE A 339 3.08 25.50 20.11
N GLY A 340 3.48 24.66 21.06
CA GLY A 340 2.62 24.26 22.17
C GLY A 340 2.93 22.88 22.72
N CYS A 341 2.02 22.35 23.54
CA CYS A 341 2.02 20.95 23.96
C CYS A 341 0.84 20.20 23.35
N VAL A 342 1.00 18.89 23.21
CA VAL A 342 0.00 17.97 22.67
C VAL A 342 -0.41 17.04 23.80
N LYS A 343 -1.72 16.98 24.07
CA LYS A 343 -2.31 16.11 25.09
C LYS A 343 -3.20 15.08 24.44
N LYS A 344 -3.35 13.94 25.10
CA LYS A 344 -4.38 12.96 24.72
C LYS A 344 -5.75 13.48 25.16
N GLY A 345 -6.81 13.10 24.46
CA GLY A 345 -8.17 13.32 24.92
C GLY A 345 -9.19 12.48 24.18
N VAL A 346 -10.45 12.71 24.52
CA VAL A 346 -11.62 12.09 23.90
C VAL A 346 -12.57 13.20 23.47
N TYR A 347 -13.06 13.13 22.23
CA TYR A 347 -14.08 14.01 21.71
C TYR A 347 -15.42 13.29 21.57
N LYS A 348 -16.46 13.84 22.20
CA LYS A 348 -17.82 13.32 22.14
C LYS A 348 -18.54 13.85 20.89
N MET A 349 -18.79 12.94 19.95
CA MET A 349 -19.62 13.17 18.76
C MET A 349 -21.08 12.79 19.06
N ARG A 350 -21.95 12.85 18.03
CA ARG A 350 -23.39 12.59 18.20
C ARG A 350 -23.68 11.13 18.52
N LYS A 351 -23.05 10.20 17.80
CA LYS A 351 -23.28 8.75 17.94
C LYS A 351 -22.13 8.01 18.64
N LYS A 352 -20.94 8.62 18.68
CA LYS A 352 -19.72 7.97 19.16
C LYS A 352 -18.81 8.91 19.96
N GLN A 353 -17.83 8.32 20.62
CA GLN A 353 -16.70 9.04 21.19
C GLN A 353 -15.45 8.61 20.43
N ILE A 354 -14.55 9.55 20.16
CA ILE A 354 -13.30 9.28 19.43
C ILE A 354 -12.10 9.74 20.24
N ASP A 355 -11.03 8.95 20.21
CA ASP A 355 -9.74 9.37 20.73
C ASP A 355 -9.15 10.47 19.85
N VAL A 356 -8.62 11.52 20.48
CA VAL A 356 -8.07 12.70 19.81
C VAL A 356 -6.73 13.11 20.41
N ALA A 357 -5.91 13.75 19.57
CA ALA A 357 -4.74 14.50 20.00
C ALA A 357 -5.08 16.00 20.03
N ILE A 358 -4.77 16.66 21.13
CA ILE A 358 -5.17 18.05 21.40
C ILE A 358 -3.92 18.91 21.51
N LYS A 359 -3.65 19.71 20.49
CA LYS A 359 -2.52 20.65 20.49
C LYS A 359 -2.96 21.97 21.13
N VAL A 360 -2.49 22.22 22.34
CA VAL A 360 -2.73 23.44 23.10
C VAL A 360 -1.69 24.49 22.68
N LEU A 361 -2.14 25.57 22.05
CA LEU A 361 -1.27 26.61 21.51
C LEU A 361 -0.88 27.62 22.60
N LYS A 362 0.33 28.18 22.52
CA LYS A 362 0.83 29.18 23.48
C LYS A 362 0.09 30.51 23.34
N SER A 363 -0.27 31.13 24.47
CA SER A 363 -1.17 32.31 24.57
C SER A 363 -0.59 33.66 24.10
N ASN A 364 0.54 33.68 23.39
CA ASN A 364 1.28 34.92 23.08
C ASN A 364 0.95 35.54 21.72
N ASN A 365 -0.15 35.14 21.07
CA ASN A 365 -0.43 35.54 19.70
C ASN A 365 -1.16 36.89 19.64
N GLU A 366 -0.51 37.88 19.01
CA GLU A 366 -1.14 39.10 18.53
C GLU A 366 -2.37 38.78 17.65
N ARG A 367 -3.39 39.64 17.66
CA ARG A 367 -4.68 39.40 16.98
C ARG A 367 -4.54 39.00 15.50
N THR A 368 -3.57 39.59 14.81
CA THR A 368 -3.20 39.28 13.42
C THR A 368 -2.69 37.85 13.22
N VAL A 369 -1.89 37.32 14.15
CA VAL A 369 -1.39 35.94 14.10
C VAL A 369 -2.53 34.93 14.31
N LYS A 370 -3.49 35.28 15.17
CA LYS A 370 -4.69 34.46 15.38
C LYS A 370 -5.54 34.36 14.10
N ASP A 371 -5.75 35.47 13.39
CA ASP A 371 -6.56 35.48 12.17
C ASP A 371 -5.92 34.67 11.02
N GLU A 372 -4.61 34.75 10.83
CA GLU A 372 -3.90 33.93 9.82
C GLU A 372 -4.00 32.43 10.16
N MET A 373 -3.80 32.08 11.42
CA MET A 373 -3.91 30.70 11.89
C MET A 373 -5.33 30.15 11.76
N MET A 374 -6.36 30.95 12.00
CA MET A 374 -7.75 30.52 11.81
C MET A 374 -8.08 30.28 10.33
N LYS A 375 -7.50 31.07 9.41
CA LYS A 375 -7.60 30.79 7.97
C LYS A 375 -6.95 29.46 7.60
N GLU A 376 -5.77 29.18 8.14
CA GLU A 376 -5.07 27.90 7.93
C GLU A 376 -5.87 26.72 8.51
N ALA A 377 -6.42 26.87 9.72
CA ALA A 377 -7.27 25.86 10.36
C ALA A 377 -8.55 25.56 9.54
N GLN A 378 -9.17 26.57 8.94
CA GLN A 378 -10.34 26.38 8.06
C GLN A 378 -10.02 25.52 6.83
N ILE A 379 -8.80 25.63 6.30
CA ILE A 379 -8.34 24.83 5.15
C ILE A 379 -7.96 23.42 5.61
N MET A 380 -7.20 23.31 6.71
CA MET A 380 -6.85 22.02 7.30
C MET A 380 -8.07 21.16 7.65
N HIS A 381 -9.16 21.78 8.10
CA HIS A 381 -10.41 21.09 8.42
C HIS A 381 -11.14 20.53 7.17
N GLN A 382 -10.81 21.02 5.99
CA GLN A 382 -11.34 20.51 4.70
C GLN A 382 -10.49 19.39 4.12
N LEU A 383 -9.23 19.26 4.56
CA LEU A 383 -8.35 18.18 4.11
C LEU A 383 -8.85 16.84 4.67
N ASP A 384 -9.03 15.89 3.77
CA ASP A 384 -9.51 14.54 4.06
C ASP A 384 -8.73 13.54 3.20
N ASN A 385 -7.77 12.88 3.82
CA ASN A 385 -7.01 11.78 3.23
C ASN A 385 -6.59 10.82 4.36
N PRO A 386 -6.58 9.50 4.13
CA PRO A 386 -6.19 8.54 5.16
C PRO A 386 -4.74 8.70 5.65
N TYR A 387 -3.82 9.22 4.83
CA TYR A 387 -2.39 9.34 5.14
C TYR A 387 -1.98 10.71 5.69
N ILE A 388 -2.97 11.52 6.12
CA ILE A 388 -2.75 12.72 6.92
C ILE A 388 -3.48 12.59 8.25
N VAL A 389 -2.95 13.25 9.29
CA VAL A 389 -3.66 13.44 10.56
C VAL A 389 -4.72 14.51 10.33
N ARG A 390 -5.99 14.09 10.29
CA ARG A 390 -7.09 15.03 10.01
C ARG A 390 -7.31 15.99 11.18
N MET A 391 -7.68 17.22 10.85
CA MET A 391 -8.18 18.19 11.84
C MET A 391 -9.67 17.96 12.08
N ILE A 392 -10.01 17.53 13.29
CA ILE A 392 -11.40 17.38 13.73
C ILE A 392 -12.04 18.77 13.89
N GLY A 393 -11.31 19.71 14.47
CA GLY A 393 -11.73 21.10 14.60
C GLY A 393 -10.87 21.87 15.58
N VAL A 394 -11.37 23.03 15.99
CA VAL A 394 -10.73 23.98 16.89
C VAL A 394 -11.60 24.18 18.12
N CYS A 395 -11.02 24.15 19.31
CA CYS A 395 -11.71 24.52 20.54
C CYS A 395 -11.08 25.79 21.10
N GLU A 396 -11.89 26.83 21.27
CA GLU A 396 -11.48 28.09 21.91
C GLU A 396 -12.07 28.14 23.32
N ALA A 397 -11.22 28.00 24.33
CA ALA A 397 -11.61 28.02 25.74
C ALA A 397 -10.48 28.64 26.59
N GLU A 398 -9.93 27.90 27.57
CA GLU A 398 -8.79 28.34 28.38
C GLU A 398 -7.55 28.69 27.54
N SER A 399 -7.42 28.08 26.37
CA SER A 399 -6.42 28.35 25.34
C SER A 399 -7.00 27.94 23.99
N LEU A 400 -6.38 28.38 22.89
CA LEU A 400 -6.76 27.87 21.58
C LEU A 400 -6.19 26.47 21.39
N MET A 401 -7.05 25.52 21.07
CA MET A 401 -6.73 24.11 20.93
C MET A 401 -7.07 23.59 19.55
N LEU A 402 -6.14 22.89 18.91
CA LEU A 402 -6.40 22.15 17.68
C LEU A 402 -6.68 20.69 18.05
N VAL A 403 -7.87 20.20 17.69
CA VAL A 403 -8.30 18.83 17.95
C VAL A 403 -8.09 18.01 16.69
N MET A 404 -7.28 16.96 16.79
CA MET A 404 -6.77 16.19 15.67
C MET A 404 -7.01 14.69 15.90
N GLU A 405 -6.97 13.90 14.82
CA GLU A 405 -6.96 12.45 14.92
C GLU A 405 -5.81 11.94 15.79
N MET A 406 -6.07 10.86 16.54
CA MET A 406 -5.04 10.21 17.34
C MET A 406 -4.20 9.23 16.50
N ALA A 407 -2.89 9.40 16.53
CA ALA A 407 -1.90 8.48 15.99
C ALA A 407 -0.96 8.01 17.12
N SER A 408 -1.31 6.90 17.75
CA SER A 408 -0.72 6.45 19.02
C SER A 408 0.66 5.80 18.90
N GLY A 409 1.10 5.43 17.70
CA GLY A 409 2.42 4.83 17.44
C GLY A 409 3.58 5.83 17.52
N GLY A 410 3.29 7.12 17.69
CA GLY A 410 4.30 8.17 17.85
C GLY A 410 5.07 8.46 16.55
N PRO A 411 6.12 9.29 16.61
CA PRO A 411 6.83 9.76 15.42
C PRO A 411 7.74 8.68 14.81
N LEU A 412 7.77 8.63 13.47
CA LEU A 412 8.47 7.63 12.67
C LEU A 412 9.96 7.50 13.03
N ASN A 413 10.64 8.63 13.24
CA ASN A 413 12.07 8.61 13.57
C ASN A 413 12.36 7.88 14.89
N ARG A 414 11.55 8.08 15.93
CA ARG A 414 11.71 7.40 17.22
C ARG A 414 11.35 5.93 17.11
N PHE A 415 10.27 5.62 16.41
CA PHE A 415 9.85 4.24 16.17
C PHE A 415 10.96 3.42 15.50
N LEU A 416 11.49 3.90 14.37
CA LEU A 416 12.54 3.21 13.62
C LEU A 416 13.84 3.10 14.42
N ALA A 417 14.23 4.15 15.13
CA ALA A 417 15.44 4.12 15.98
C ALA A 417 15.33 3.08 17.10
N SER A 418 14.13 2.86 17.66
CA SER A 418 13.91 1.88 18.73
C SER A 418 13.80 0.43 18.24
N LYS A 419 13.57 0.20 16.94
CA LYS A 419 13.23 -1.11 16.36
C LYS A 419 14.03 -1.46 15.12
N LYS A 420 15.26 -0.93 15.00
CA LYS A 420 16.10 -1.09 13.81
C LYS A 420 16.24 -2.55 13.35
N ASP A 421 16.41 -3.48 14.30
CA ASP A 421 16.63 -4.90 14.00
C ASP A 421 15.32 -5.68 13.79
N GLU A 422 14.17 -5.09 14.09
CA GLU A 422 12.83 -5.71 13.93
C GLU A 422 12.12 -5.28 12.64
N ILE A 423 12.44 -4.08 12.12
CA ILE A 423 11.73 -3.50 10.98
C ILE A 423 12.49 -3.77 9.68
N ALA A 424 11.89 -4.56 8.80
CA ALA A 424 12.45 -4.79 7.47
C ALA A 424 12.38 -3.52 6.59
N VAL A 425 13.33 -3.42 5.65
CA VAL A 425 13.39 -2.33 4.66
C VAL A 425 12.09 -2.23 3.85
N SER A 426 11.43 -3.35 3.54
CA SER A 426 10.14 -3.36 2.84
C SER A 426 9.04 -2.63 3.61
N ASN A 427 9.06 -2.69 4.95
CA ASN A 427 8.12 -1.93 5.78
C ASN A 427 8.46 -0.43 5.77
N VAL A 428 9.73 -0.07 5.74
CA VAL A 428 10.14 1.35 5.60
C VAL A 428 9.68 1.92 4.26
N VAL A 429 9.81 1.14 3.18
CA VAL A 429 9.31 1.50 1.84
C VAL A 429 7.79 1.68 1.85
N GLU A 430 7.02 0.78 2.49
CA GLU A 430 5.57 0.90 2.63
C GLU A 430 5.17 2.21 3.35
N LEU A 431 5.79 2.51 4.49
CA LEU A 431 5.48 3.72 5.26
C LEU A 431 5.83 4.99 4.45
N MET A 432 6.96 4.99 3.74
CA MET A 432 7.33 6.13 2.89
C MET A 432 6.44 6.27 1.66
N HIS A 433 5.94 5.17 1.09
CA HIS A 433 4.93 5.20 0.04
C HIS A 433 3.64 5.88 0.54
N GLN A 434 3.15 5.53 1.73
CA GLN A 434 2.00 6.18 2.36
C GLN A 434 2.22 7.68 2.57
N VAL A 435 3.43 8.10 3.01
CA VAL A 435 3.79 9.51 3.12
C VAL A 435 3.76 10.20 1.74
N SER A 436 4.25 9.56 0.68
CA SER A 436 4.18 10.13 -0.68
C SER A 436 2.73 10.30 -1.17
N MET A 437 1.83 9.37 -0.83
CA MET A 437 0.40 9.47 -1.16
C MET A 437 -0.26 10.64 -0.45
N GLY A 438 0.02 10.82 0.84
CA GLY A 438 -0.46 11.97 1.59
C GLY A 438 0.08 13.31 1.04
N MET A 439 1.36 13.37 0.67
CA MET A 439 1.96 14.59 0.10
C MET A 439 1.47 14.90 -1.31
N LYS A 440 1.21 13.88 -2.14
CA LYS A 440 0.53 14.03 -3.44
C LYS A 440 -0.85 14.65 -3.28
N TYR A 441 -1.63 14.17 -2.31
CA TYR A 441 -2.93 14.76 -1.98
C TYR A 441 -2.80 16.24 -1.57
N LEU A 442 -1.82 16.59 -0.74
CA LEU A 442 -1.59 17.99 -0.33
C LEU A 442 -1.18 18.87 -1.52
N GLU A 443 -0.36 18.35 -2.43
CA GLU A 443 0.00 19.03 -3.69
C GLU A 443 -1.25 19.29 -4.56
N GLU A 444 -2.12 18.30 -4.73
CA GLU A 444 -3.40 18.44 -5.46
C GLU A 444 -4.35 19.46 -4.82
N LYS A 445 -4.24 19.66 -3.50
CA LYS A 445 -4.99 20.69 -2.74
C LYS A 445 -4.28 22.05 -2.67
N ASN A 446 -3.18 22.24 -3.39
CA ASN A 446 -2.36 23.45 -3.35
C ASN A 446 -1.95 23.84 -1.91
N PHE A 447 -1.63 22.84 -1.10
CA PHE A 447 -1.31 22.99 0.31
C PHE A 447 0.15 22.63 0.58
N VAL A 448 0.95 23.61 0.96
CA VAL A 448 2.39 23.43 1.21
C VAL A 448 2.63 23.13 2.69
N HIS A 449 3.26 22.00 2.99
CA HIS A 449 3.48 21.53 4.35
C HIS A 449 4.52 22.38 5.09
N ARG A 450 5.67 22.66 4.48
CA ARG A 450 6.78 23.49 5.02
C ARG A 450 7.55 22.93 6.21
N ASP A 451 7.19 21.76 6.72
CA ASP A 451 7.89 21.10 7.83
C ASP A 451 7.80 19.56 7.72
N LEU A 452 7.84 19.02 6.50
CA LEU A 452 7.85 17.58 6.30
C LEU A 452 9.18 17.00 6.81
N ALA A 453 9.10 16.15 7.82
CA ALA A 453 10.24 15.49 8.48
C ALA A 453 9.76 14.21 9.17
N ALA A 454 10.66 13.28 9.47
CA ALA A 454 10.28 12.01 10.12
C ALA A 454 9.70 12.20 11.54
N ARG A 455 9.98 13.33 12.21
CA ARG A 455 9.34 13.71 13.48
C ARG A 455 7.85 14.08 13.33
N ASN A 456 7.44 14.47 12.13
CA ASN A 456 6.09 14.91 11.79
C ASN A 456 5.33 13.84 10.99
N VAL A 457 5.91 12.66 10.79
CA VAL A 457 5.19 11.47 10.34
C VAL A 457 4.86 10.64 11.57
N LEU A 458 3.58 10.50 11.90
CA LEU A 458 3.11 9.73 13.05
C LEU A 458 2.59 8.37 12.61
N LEU A 459 2.84 7.35 13.41
CA LEU A 459 2.33 6.01 13.17
C LEU A 459 1.01 5.80 13.92
N VAL A 460 0.07 5.16 13.25
CA VAL A 460 -1.11 4.56 13.90
C VAL A 460 -0.75 3.14 14.34
N ASN A 461 -0.10 2.39 13.44
CA ASN A 461 0.49 1.07 13.70
C ASN A 461 1.75 0.90 12.83
N GLN A 462 2.41 -0.26 12.91
CA GLN A 462 3.67 -0.56 12.20
C GLN A 462 3.58 -0.46 10.66
N HIS A 463 2.38 -0.60 10.10
CA HIS A 463 2.09 -0.56 8.65
C HIS A 463 1.20 0.64 8.27
N TYR A 464 1.06 1.65 9.13
CA TYR A 464 0.20 2.79 8.87
C TYR A 464 0.78 4.12 9.41
N ALA A 465 1.29 4.94 8.48
CA ALA A 465 1.79 6.29 8.71
C ALA A 465 0.78 7.38 8.31
N LYS A 466 0.82 8.49 9.05
CA LYS A 466 0.07 9.72 8.78
C LYS A 466 0.97 10.94 8.91
N ILE A 467 0.89 11.85 7.95
CA ILE A 467 1.57 13.15 8.00
C ILE A 467 0.87 14.05 9.00
N SER A 468 1.63 14.75 9.83
CA SER A 468 1.14 15.59 10.92
C SER A 468 1.85 16.94 11.00
N ASP A 469 1.45 17.75 11.97
CA ASP A 469 2.04 19.05 12.29
C ASP A 469 2.11 20.05 11.12
N PHE A 470 0.92 20.43 10.66
CA PHE A 470 0.72 21.52 9.70
C PHE A 470 0.87 22.92 10.31
N GLY A 471 1.50 23.05 11.49
CA GLY A 471 1.62 24.33 12.23
C GLY A 471 2.48 25.38 11.55
N LEU A 472 3.16 25.02 10.46
CA LEU A 472 3.89 25.94 9.57
C LEU A 472 3.32 25.95 8.16
N SER A 473 2.24 25.21 7.89
CA SER A 473 1.74 25.02 6.54
C SER A 473 1.03 26.26 6.01
N LYS A 474 0.89 26.34 4.69
CA LYS A 474 0.25 27.46 4.01
C LYS A 474 -0.54 26.96 2.81
N ALA A 475 -1.77 27.42 2.67
CA ALA A 475 -2.49 27.28 1.41
C ALA A 475 -2.01 28.33 0.41
N LEU A 476 -1.88 27.93 -0.86
CA LEU A 476 -1.57 28.83 -1.96
C LEU A 476 -2.86 29.39 -2.57
N GLY A 477 -2.79 30.62 -3.10
CA GLY A 477 -3.85 31.15 -3.95
C GLY A 477 -3.94 30.36 -5.26
N ALA A 478 -5.09 30.40 -5.93
CA ALA A 478 -5.32 29.63 -7.16
C ALA A 478 -4.31 29.92 -8.28
N ASP A 479 -3.74 31.14 -8.30
CA ASP A 479 -2.75 31.58 -9.30
C ASP A 479 -1.31 31.57 -8.77
N ASP A 480 -1.09 31.19 -7.50
CA ASP A 480 0.22 31.21 -6.86
C ASP A 480 0.88 29.82 -6.90
N SER A 481 2.06 29.73 -7.52
CA SER A 481 2.88 28.50 -7.52
C SER A 481 3.79 28.37 -6.29
N TYR A 482 3.85 29.40 -5.43
CA TYR A 482 4.69 29.42 -4.24
C TYR A 482 4.23 30.45 -3.21
N TYR A 483 4.58 30.21 -1.95
CA TYR A 483 4.46 31.14 -0.83
C TYR A 483 5.82 31.78 -0.53
N LYS A 484 5.84 33.11 -0.34
CA LYS A 484 7.03 33.84 0.12
C LYS A 484 6.87 34.30 1.57
N ALA A 485 7.70 33.78 2.47
CA ALA A 485 7.63 34.17 3.87
C ALA A 485 8.12 35.61 4.10
N ARG A 486 7.43 36.36 4.98
CA ARG A 486 7.71 37.78 5.26
C ARG A 486 8.67 37.99 6.44
N THR A 487 8.85 37.00 7.31
CA THR A 487 9.68 37.08 8.53
C THR A 487 10.54 35.83 8.69
N ALA A 488 11.75 36.00 9.25
CA ALA A 488 12.64 34.88 9.57
C ALA A 488 12.33 34.33 10.98
N GLY A 489 11.83 33.09 11.07
CA GLY A 489 11.59 32.36 12.32
C GLY A 489 12.68 31.34 12.68
N LYS A 490 12.42 30.46 13.66
CA LYS A 490 13.26 29.27 13.92
C LYS A 490 12.94 28.20 12.88
N TRP A 491 13.69 28.21 11.78
CA TRP A 491 13.45 27.31 10.65
C TRP A 491 14.22 25.99 10.79
N PRO A 492 13.62 24.84 10.40
CA PRO A 492 14.29 23.54 10.37
C PRO A 492 15.19 23.42 9.13
N LEU A 493 16.27 24.22 9.10
CA LEU A 493 17.12 24.43 7.91
C LEU A 493 17.62 23.15 7.22
N LYS A 494 17.80 22.04 7.96
CA LYS A 494 18.30 20.78 7.40
C LYS A 494 17.32 20.08 6.46
N TRP A 495 16.03 20.37 6.54
CA TRP A 495 15.00 19.80 5.66
C TRP A 495 14.68 20.72 4.49
N TYR A 496 15.16 21.96 4.52
CA TYR A 496 14.72 22.98 3.58
C TYR A 496 15.47 22.89 2.26
N ALA A 497 14.71 23.09 1.20
CA ALA A 497 15.26 23.24 -0.14
C ALA A 497 16.09 24.54 -0.24
N PRO A 498 17.09 24.59 -1.13
CA PRO A 498 17.94 25.79 -1.30
C PRO A 498 17.14 27.07 -1.54
N GLU A 499 16.05 26.99 -2.32
CA GLU A 499 15.20 28.14 -2.61
C GLU A 499 14.40 28.65 -1.40
N CYS A 500 14.08 27.77 -0.44
CA CYS A 500 13.46 28.16 0.83
C CYS A 500 14.44 28.95 1.69
N ILE A 501 15.69 28.53 1.71
CA ILE A 501 16.74 29.14 2.53
C ILE A 501 17.16 30.49 1.92
N ASN A 502 17.42 30.52 0.61
CA ASN A 502 17.98 31.70 -0.06
C ASN A 502 16.93 32.76 -0.37
N TYR A 503 15.70 32.35 -0.70
CA TYR A 503 14.67 33.25 -1.23
C TYR A 503 13.37 33.22 -0.45
N HIS A 504 13.29 32.43 0.64
CA HIS A 504 12.07 32.22 1.43
C HIS A 504 10.89 31.73 0.59
N LYS A 505 11.17 30.98 -0.47
CA LYS A 505 10.18 30.47 -1.43
C LYS A 505 9.78 29.03 -1.09
N PHE A 506 8.51 28.85 -0.71
CA PHE A 506 7.94 27.55 -0.33
C PHE A 506 6.91 27.10 -1.35
N SER A 507 7.00 25.86 -1.80
CA SER A 507 6.08 25.25 -2.77
C SER A 507 6.02 23.73 -2.56
N SER A 508 5.13 23.03 -3.24
CA SER A 508 5.10 21.56 -3.23
C SER A 508 6.46 20.98 -3.66
N LYS A 509 7.17 21.62 -4.60
CA LYS A 509 8.54 21.22 -4.97
C LYS A 509 9.53 21.35 -3.81
N SER A 510 9.40 22.35 -2.94
CA SER A 510 10.24 22.43 -1.75
C SER A 510 9.91 21.36 -0.70
N ASP A 511 8.65 20.92 -0.64
CA ASP A 511 8.26 19.77 0.18
C ASP A 511 8.81 18.45 -0.40
N VAL A 512 8.96 18.33 -1.73
CA VAL A 512 9.64 17.17 -2.36
C VAL A 512 11.10 17.06 -1.89
N TRP A 513 11.82 18.17 -1.75
CA TRP A 513 13.16 18.15 -1.16
C TRP A 513 13.12 17.64 0.29
N SER A 514 12.18 18.16 1.08
CA SER A 514 11.97 17.77 2.47
C SER A 514 11.60 16.29 2.60
N TYR A 515 10.84 15.75 1.64
CA TYR A 515 10.52 14.33 1.52
C TYR A 515 11.79 13.50 1.28
N GLY A 516 12.69 13.92 0.40
CA GLY A 516 13.99 13.25 0.22
C GLY A 516 14.82 13.18 1.51
N VAL A 517 14.84 14.27 2.30
CA VAL A 517 15.49 14.26 3.62
C VAL A 517 14.77 13.33 4.60
N THR A 518 13.43 13.30 4.57
CA THR A 518 12.60 12.41 5.39
C THR A 518 12.81 10.94 5.04
N MET A 519 12.94 10.61 3.75
CA MET A 519 13.33 9.28 3.29
C MET A 519 14.71 8.91 3.85
N TRP A 520 15.69 9.80 3.77
CA TRP A 520 17.02 9.53 4.35
C TRP A 520 16.95 9.24 5.85
N GLU A 521 16.15 9.99 6.62
CA GLU A 521 15.88 9.68 8.03
C GLU A 521 15.27 8.29 8.22
N ALA A 522 14.29 7.93 7.39
CA ALA A 522 13.60 6.64 7.48
C ALA A 522 14.55 5.47 7.17
N PHE A 523 15.25 5.51 6.04
CA PHE A 523 16.17 4.44 5.62
C PHE A 523 17.46 4.39 6.47
N SER A 524 17.80 5.46 7.19
CA SER A 524 18.87 5.44 8.20
C SER A 524 18.39 5.01 9.60
N TYR A 525 17.13 4.60 9.73
CA TYR A 525 16.47 4.21 10.98
C TYR A 525 16.50 5.29 12.05
N GLY A 526 16.10 6.51 11.67
CA GLY A 526 15.91 7.64 12.59
C GLY A 526 17.18 8.44 12.88
N GLN A 527 18.25 8.29 12.09
CA GLN A 527 19.44 9.11 12.28
C GLN A 527 19.17 10.59 11.93
N LYS A 528 19.93 11.48 12.57
CA LYS A 528 19.83 12.92 12.32
C LYS A 528 20.49 13.27 10.98
N PRO A 529 19.80 13.96 10.06
CA PRO A 529 20.36 14.35 8.76
C PRO A 529 21.51 15.34 8.94
N TYR A 530 22.48 15.28 8.02
CA TYR A 530 23.70 16.10 8.04
C TYR A 530 24.36 16.10 9.43
N LYS A 531 24.58 14.90 10.00
CA LYS A 531 25.18 14.76 11.34
C LYS A 531 26.48 15.55 11.41
N LYS A 532 26.70 16.26 12.52
CA LYS A 532 27.85 17.16 12.77
C LYS A 532 27.86 18.49 11.99
N MET A 533 26.94 18.73 11.05
CA MET A 533 26.83 20.01 10.36
C MET A 533 25.76 20.92 10.98
N LYS A 534 26.05 22.22 11.08
CA LYS A 534 25.12 23.31 11.41
C LYS A 534 24.49 23.89 10.14
N GLY A 535 23.45 24.71 10.29
CA GLY A 535 22.68 25.29 9.16
C GLY A 535 23.55 25.88 8.03
N PRO A 536 24.46 26.84 8.30
CA PRO A 536 25.33 27.41 7.28
C PRO A 536 26.25 26.41 6.58
N GLU A 537 26.74 25.41 7.31
CA GLU A 537 27.60 24.36 6.77
C GLU A 537 26.83 23.45 5.80
N VAL A 538 25.57 23.15 6.13
CA VAL A 538 24.67 22.39 5.24
C VAL A 538 24.41 23.14 3.93
N ILE A 539 24.20 24.45 4.00
CA ILE A 539 23.98 25.28 2.81
C ILE A 539 25.22 25.23 1.88
N SER A 540 26.40 25.53 2.43
CA SER A 540 27.64 25.49 1.64
C SER A 540 27.93 24.10 1.07
N PHE A 541 27.62 23.04 1.82
CA PHE A 541 27.74 21.66 1.35
C PHE A 541 26.82 21.39 0.14
N ILE A 542 25.56 21.84 0.18
CA ILE A 542 24.59 21.67 -0.90
C ILE A 542 24.97 22.49 -2.14
N GLU A 543 25.45 23.73 -1.95
CA GLU A 543 25.90 24.63 -3.03
C GLU A 543 27.11 24.10 -3.79
N GLN A 544 27.97 23.31 -3.14
CA GLN A 544 29.08 22.58 -3.78
C GLN A 544 28.59 21.36 -4.61
N GLY A 545 27.29 21.15 -4.75
CA GLY A 545 26.71 20.00 -5.44
C GLY A 545 26.73 18.71 -4.63
N LYS A 546 27.15 18.74 -3.37
CA LYS A 546 27.22 17.54 -2.52
C LYS A 546 25.88 17.21 -1.90
N ARG A 547 25.64 15.93 -1.63
CA ARG A 547 24.42 15.38 -1.00
C ARG A 547 24.79 14.39 0.09
N MET A 548 23.82 14.01 0.93
CA MET A 548 24.06 12.99 1.96
C MET A 548 24.36 11.64 1.32
N ASP A 549 25.21 10.85 1.97
CA ASP A 549 25.57 9.50 1.53
C ASP A 549 24.37 8.53 1.62
N CYS A 550 24.42 7.46 0.84
CA CYS A 550 23.42 6.40 0.89
C CYS A 550 23.40 5.74 2.29
N PRO A 551 22.24 5.66 2.97
CA PRO A 551 22.13 4.93 4.23
C PRO A 551 22.51 3.44 4.05
N SER A 552 23.02 2.81 5.12
CA SER A 552 23.27 1.37 5.13
C SER A 552 21.99 0.60 4.83
N ASP A 553 22.10 -0.44 3.99
CA ASP A 553 20.98 -1.31 3.58
C ASP A 553 19.83 -0.61 2.82
N CYS A 554 20.03 0.66 2.42
CA CYS A 554 19.08 1.37 1.56
C CYS A 554 19.17 0.84 0.12
N PRO A 555 18.05 0.45 -0.50
CA PRO A 555 18.05 0.05 -1.90
C PRO A 555 18.49 1.17 -2.83
N ALA A 556 19.16 0.81 -3.92
CA ALA A 556 19.71 1.75 -4.88
C ALA A 556 18.62 2.62 -5.53
N GLU A 557 17.46 2.04 -5.83
CA GLU A 557 16.30 2.72 -6.40
C GLU A 557 15.74 3.78 -5.46
N MET A 558 15.71 3.48 -4.15
CA MET A 558 15.26 4.42 -3.13
C MET A 558 16.25 5.57 -2.94
N PHE A 559 17.56 5.28 -2.99
CA PHE A 559 18.57 6.33 -2.95
C PHE A 559 18.59 7.18 -4.23
N ALA A 560 18.32 6.58 -5.40
CA ALA A 560 18.15 7.32 -6.65
C ALA A 560 16.95 8.27 -6.57
N LEU A 561 15.82 7.82 -6.01
CA LEU A 561 14.67 8.69 -5.76
C LEU A 561 14.98 9.83 -4.77
N MET A 562 15.74 9.57 -3.70
CA MET A 562 16.23 10.63 -2.80
C MET A 562 17.07 11.67 -3.55
N GLN A 563 17.98 11.23 -4.42
CA GLN A 563 18.82 12.13 -5.22
C GLN A 563 17.99 12.98 -6.19
N GLN A 564 16.95 12.41 -6.81
CA GLN A 564 15.99 13.17 -7.63
C GLN A 564 15.21 14.21 -6.81
N CYS A 565 14.81 13.86 -5.58
CA CYS A 565 14.19 14.82 -4.66
C CYS A 565 15.13 15.98 -4.31
N TRP A 566 16.45 15.74 -4.29
CA TRP A 566 17.48 16.75 -4.02
C TRP A 566 18.05 17.44 -5.28
N THR A 567 17.32 17.42 -6.39
CA THR A 567 17.63 18.26 -7.55
C THR A 567 17.62 19.73 -7.16
N TYR A 568 18.73 20.41 -7.42
CA TYR A 568 18.97 21.78 -6.94
C TYR A 568 17.99 22.78 -7.57
N ARG A 569 17.82 22.71 -8.89
CA ARG A 569 16.85 23.53 -9.62
C ARG A 569 15.45 22.96 -9.40
N TRP A 570 14.64 23.67 -8.62
CA TRP A 570 13.29 23.26 -8.25
C TRP A 570 12.34 23.05 -9.45
N GLU A 571 12.61 23.67 -10.61
CA GLU A 571 11.86 23.44 -11.85
C GLU A 571 12.09 22.03 -12.43
N GLU A 572 13.32 21.51 -12.30
CA GLU A 572 13.74 20.18 -12.78
C GLU A 572 13.45 19.08 -11.75
N ARG A 573 13.13 19.46 -10.51
CA ARG A 573 12.76 18.53 -9.43
C ARG A 573 11.39 17.91 -9.73
N PRO A 574 11.19 16.60 -9.54
CA PRO A 574 9.89 15.96 -9.77
C PRO A 574 8.80 16.52 -8.85
N GLY A 575 7.54 16.40 -9.25
CA GLY A 575 6.37 16.62 -8.39
C GLY A 575 6.00 15.37 -7.57
N PHE A 576 5.06 15.48 -6.63
CA PHE A 576 4.67 14.32 -5.82
C PHE A 576 3.94 13.23 -6.61
N VAL A 577 3.28 13.58 -7.72
CA VAL A 577 2.70 12.59 -8.64
C VAL A 577 3.77 11.62 -9.16
N GLU A 578 4.91 12.14 -9.62
CA GLU A 578 6.03 11.33 -10.12
C GLU A 578 6.70 10.55 -8.98
N VAL A 579 6.95 11.22 -7.85
CA VAL A 579 7.56 10.59 -6.66
C VAL A 579 6.72 9.41 -6.15
N GLU A 580 5.40 9.58 -6.02
CA GLU A 580 4.47 8.52 -5.57
C GLU A 580 4.45 7.36 -6.57
N ASN A 581 4.42 7.64 -7.88
CA ASN A 581 4.46 6.61 -8.90
C ASN A 581 5.77 5.79 -8.86
N THR A 582 6.91 6.44 -8.67
CA THR A 582 8.23 5.79 -8.60
C THR A 582 8.32 4.89 -7.37
N ILE A 583 8.01 5.40 -6.17
CA ILE A 583 8.08 4.59 -4.95
C ILE A 583 7.02 3.49 -4.92
N ARG A 584 5.81 3.72 -5.45
CA ARG A 584 4.77 2.69 -5.56
C ARG A 584 5.23 1.52 -6.43
N SER A 585 5.80 1.81 -7.59
CA SER A 585 6.30 0.77 -8.50
C SER A 585 7.36 -0.10 -7.84
N TYR A 586 8.29 0.52 -7.11
CA TYR A 586 9.30 -0.21 -6.34
C TYR A 586 8.72 -0.98 -5.16
N TYR A 587 7.82 -0.37 -4.39
CA TYR A 587 7.14 -1.01 -3.27
C TYR A 587 6.42 -2.30 -3.71
N TYR A 588 5.69 -2.23 -4.82
CA TYR A 588 4.98 -3.37 -5.36
C TYR A 588 5.93 -4.48 -5.84
N SER A 589 7.05 -4.13 -6.47
CA SER A 589 8.01 -5.14 -6.96
C SER A 589 8.65 -5.92 -5.82
N ILE A 590 8.94 -5.28 -4.69
CA ILE A 590 9.52 -5.96 -3.52
C ILE A 590 8.46 -6.67 -2.66
N ALA A 591 7.23 -6.14 -2.60
CA ALA A 591 6.15 -6.74 -1.80
C ALA A 591 5.58 -8.01 -2.45
N ALA A 592 5.73 -8.15 -3.77
CA ALA A 592 5.42 -9.37 -4.53
C ALA A 592 6.39 -10.52 -4.24
N LYS A 593 7.62 -10.23 -3.79
CA LYS A 593 8.62 -11.23 -3.38
C LYS A 593 8.27 -11.79 -2.00
N THR A 594 8.54 -13.07 -1.78
CA THR A 594 8.24 -13.74 -0.50
C THR A 594 8.97 -13.02 0.64
N GLU A 595 8.27 -12.72 1.74
CA GLU A 595 8.86 -12.11 2.93
C GLU A 595 9.86 -13.10 3.57
N ASN A 596 11.12 -13.03 3.15
CA ASN A 596 12.19 -13.61 3.95
C ASN A 596 12.33 -12.73 5.19
N GLY A 597 11.86 -13.22 6.33
CA GLY A 597 12.29 -12.68 7.63
C GLY A 597 13.83 -12.66 7.70
N PRO A 598 14.43 -11.87 8.61
CA PRO A 598 15.87 -11.76 8.72
C PRO A 598 16.46 -13.17 8.81
N GLN A 599 17.27 -13.53 7.81
CA GLN A 599 18.02 -14.77 7.82
C GLN A 599 18.94 -14.70 9.04
N THR A 600 18.62 -15.48 10.06
CA THR A 600 19.60 -15.86 11.06
C THR A 600 20.65 -16.68 10.32
N GLU A 601 21.69 -16.00 9.83
CA GLU A 601 22.92 -16.68 9.43
C GLU A 601 23.39 -17.48 10.65
N ASP A 602 23.30 -18.80 10.52
CA ASP A 602 23.79 -19.75 11.49
C ASP A 602 25.33 -19.64 11.53
N LYS A 603 25.83 -18.72 12.37
CA LYS A 603 27.26 -18.53 12.67
C LYS A 603 27.83 -19.67 13.53
N SER A 604 27.43 -20.91 13.27
CA SER A 604 27.87 -22.09 14.01
C SER A 604 28.60 -23.13 13.16
N LYS A 605 29.32 -22.71 12.10
CA LYS A 605 30.29 -23.60 11.42
C LYS A 605 31.59 -22.89 11.05
N ALA A 606 32.31 -22.44 12.06
CA ALA A 606 33.75 -22.22 11.98
C ALA A 606 34.37 -22.34 13.38
N ALA A 607 34.35 -23.54 13.93
CA ALA A 607 35.22 -23.89 15.04
C ALA A 607 35.60 -25.37 14.98
N LEU A 608 36.91 -25.59 14.92
CA LEU A 608 37.71 -26.76 15.29
C LEU A 608 38.21 -27.66 14.15
N PRO A 609 39.45 -28.19 14.28
CA PRO A 609 40.67 -27.59 14.85
C PRO A 609 41.66 -27.14 13.77
#